data_AF-A0A352JUC9-F1
#
_entry.id   AF-A0A352JUC9-F1
#
_cell.length_a   1.000
_cell.length_b   1.000
_cell.length_c   1.000
_cell.angle_alpha   90.00
_cell.angle_beta   90.00
_cell.angle_gamma   90.00
#
_symmetry.space_group_name_H-M   'P 1'
#
loop_
_entity.id
_entity.type
_entity.pdbx_description
1 polymer ?
#
loop_
_entity_poly.entity_id
_entity_poly.type
_entity_poly.pdbx_seq_one_letter_code
_entity_poly.pdbx_strand_id
1 'polypeptide(L)'
;PLRNRRSDIPLLVDHFLEKLSILYGKTRKEIKPETMHLLQAHDWPGNVRQLENLIKQIVVRSDENIIYDTLKGPIPSQGRKGPFFEIDDDDYTLKNKVDHAISEVEKMMITKALHKTNWNRRKAAVLLDISYRSLLYKIKDYKIID
;
A
#
# COMPACT_ATOMS: atom_id res chain seq x y z
N PRO A 1 8.39 -2.66 19.38
CA PRO A 1 7.70 -1.82 18.35
C PRO A 1 8.36 -0.43 18.24
N LEU A 2 8.49 0.13 17.03
CA LEU A 2 9.08 1.47 16.79
C LEU A 2 8.45 2.55 17.66
N ARG A 3 7.17 2.38 18.02
CA ARG A 3 6.44 3.23 18.95
C ARG A 3 7.13 3.45 20.30
N ASN A 4 7.92 2.48 20.77
CA ASN A 4 8.66 2.54 22.04
C ASN A 4 10.14 2.94 21.85
N ARG A 5 10.59 3.17 20.60
CA ARG A 5 11.97 3.50 20.23
C ARG A 5 12.00 4.65 19.22
N ARG A 6 11.23 5.71 19.49
CA ARG A 6 11.12 6.89 18.61
C ARG A 6 12.46 7.64 18.47
N SER A 7 13.36 7.47 19.44
CA SER A 7 14.75 7.97 19.41
C SER A 7 15.59 7.36 18.28
N ASP A 8 15.24 6.16 17.80
CA ASP A 8 16.02 5.44 16.79
C ASP A 8 15.55 5.78 15.37
N ILE A 9 14.43 6.50 15.23
CA ILE A 9 13.85 6.88 13.94
C ILE A 9 14.84 7.71 13.09
N PRO A 10 15.53 8.74 13.61
CA PRO A 10 16.49 9.49 12.80
C PRO A 10 17.60 8.61 12.23
N LEU A 11 18.16 7.71 13.05
CA LEU A 11 19.21 6.79 12.64
C LEU A 11 18.73 5.81 11.57
N LEU A 12 17.52 5.27 11.73
CA LEU A 12 16.90 4.38 10.75
C LEU A 12 16.61 5.10 9.43
N VAL A 13 16.12 6.34 9.51
CA VAL A 13 15.87 7.18 8.34
C VAL A 13 17.16 7.43 7.57
N ASP A 14 18.25 7.79 8.26
CA ASP A 14 19.55 7.99 7.63
C ASP A 14 20.06 6.72 6.95
N HIS A 15 19.97 5.58 7.65
CA HIS A 15 20.35 4.29 7.10
C HIS A 15 19.54 3.93 5.84
N PHE A 16 18.22 4.12 5.86
CA PHE A 16 17.37 3.85 4.69
C PHE A 16 17.64 4.83 3.55
N LEU A 17 17.84 6.12 3.82
CA LEU A 17 18.19 7.10 2.80
C LEU A 17 19.48 6.71 2.09
N GLU A 18 20.52 6.31 2.83
CA GLU A 18 21.79 5.88 2.26
C GLU A 18 21.62 4.60 1.43
N LYS A 19 21.06 3.54 2.04
CA LYS A 19 20.80 2.25 1.39
C LYS A 19 20.02 2.40 0.10
N LEU A 20 18.92 3.17 0.13
CA LEU A 20 18.03 3.35 -1.02
C LEU A 20 18.66 4.29 -2.07
N SER A 21 19.38 5.33 -1.66
CA SER A 21 20.07 6.20 -2.63
C SER A 21 21.09 5.42 -3.47
N ILE A 22 21.84 4.51 -2.84
CA ILE A 22 22.76 3.60 -3.53
C ILE A 22 21.98 2.63 -4.43
N LEU A 23 20.92 1.99 -3.91
CA LEU A 23 20.11 1.01 -4.65
C LEU A 23 19.47 1.60 -5.93
N TYR A 24 18.98 2.85 -5.84
CA TYR A 24 18.30 3.53 -6.94
C TYR A 24 19.23 4.41 -7.79
N GLY A 25 20.53 4.48 -7.48
CA GLY A 25 21.49 5.34 -8.16
C GLY A 25 21.12 6.84 -8.09
N LYS A 26 20.52 7.27 -6.98
CA LYS A 26 20.07 8.66 -6.77
C LYS A 26 20.95 9.39 -5.76
N THR A 27 20.97 10.71 -5.85
CA THR A 27 21.62 11.55 -4.84
C THR A 27 20.86 11.47 -3.52
N ARG A 28 21.61 11.33 -2.42
CA ARG A 28 21.05 11.33 -1.07
C ARG A 28 20.27 12.64 -0.87
N LYS A 29 19.00 12.51 -0.54
CA LYS A 29 18.17 13.65 -0.14
C LYS A 29 18.38 13.93 1.33
N GLU A 30 18.59 15.20 1.64
CA GLU A 30 18.48 15.70 3.01
C GLU A 30 17.00 15.86 3.36
N ILE A 31 16.58 15.26 4.47
CA ILE A 31 15.22 15.41 4.97
C ILE A 31 15.15 16.69 5.79
N LYS A 32 14.17 17.55 5.48
CA LYS A 32 13.94 18.77 6.26
C LYS A 32 13.67 18.47 7.74
N PRO A 33 14.10 19.33 8.67
CA PRO A 33 13.85 19.15 10.10
C PRO A 33 12.37 18.98 10.45
N GLU A 34 11.49 19.75 9.78
CA GLU A 34 10.03 19.65 9.94
C GLU A 34 9.48 18.26 9.63
N THR A 35 10.02 17.66 8.56
CA THR A 35 9.70 16.32 8.10
C THR A 35 10.18 15.26 9.09
N MET A 36 11.37 15.43 9.66
CA MET A 36 11.90 14.54 10.71
C MET A 36 11.03 14.57 11.97
N HIS A 37 10.55 15.75 12.38
CA HIS A 37 9.63 15.87 13.52
C HIS A 37 8.32 15.12 13.27
N LEU A 38 7.76 15.16 12.05
CA LEU A 38 6.56 14.40 11.70
C LEU A 38 6.80 12.88 11.76
N LEU A 39 7.94 12.42 11.25
CA LEU A 39 8.32 11.00 11.33
C LEU A 39 8.44 10.54 12.79
N GLN A 40 9.00 11.35 13.68
CA GLN A 40 9.12 11.04 15.11
C GLN A 40 7.79 11.09 15.86
N ALA A 41 6.87 11.97 15.46
CA ALA A 41 5.56 12.13 16.08
C ALA A 41 4.58 10.99 15.74
N HIS A 42 4.83 10.25 14.65
CA HIS A 42 3.95 9.19 14.18
C HIS A 42 4.09 7.87 14.98
N ASP A 43 3.02 7.11 15.10
CA ASP A 43 2.96 5.90 15.95
C ASP A 43 3.50 4.62 15.29
N TRP A 44 3.69 4.65 13.96
CA TRP A 44 4.23 3.55 13.16
C TRP A 44 3.58 2.18 13.46
N PRO A 45 2.27 2.00 13.20
CA PRO A 45 1.59 0.71 13.39
C PRO A 45 2.27 -0.44 12.60
N GLY A 46 2.90 -0.15 11.46
CA GLY A 46 3.68 -1.11 10.68
C GLY A 46 5.18 -1.17 11.04
N ASN A 47 5.58 -0.54 12.15
CA ASN A 47 6.94 -0.60 12.70
C ASN A 47 8.01 -0.16 11.65
N VAL A 48 9.18 -0.82 11.63
CA VAL A 48 10.31 -0.50 10.74
C VAL A 48 9.92 -0.57 9.25
N ARG A 49 9.08 -1.53 8.86
CA ARG A 49 8.68 -1.73 7.46
C ARG A 49 7.91 -0.53 6.90
N GLN A 50 7.01 0.03 7.70
CA GLN A 50 6.25 1.21 7.29
C GLN A 50 7.16 2.44 7.12
N LEU A 51 8.16 2.59 7.98
CA LEU A 51 9.16 3.65 7.86
C LEU A 51 10.00 3.48 6.57
N GLU A 52 10.54 2.28 6.34
CA GLU A 52 11.33 1.98 5.13
C GLU A 52 10.53 2.27 3.84
N ASN A 53 9.27 1.85 3.78
CA ASN A 53 8.40 2.10 2.61
C ASN A 53 8.18 3.60 2.34
N LEU A 54 7.98 4.39 3.40
CA LEU A 54 7.78 5.83 3.25
C LEU A 54 9.06 6.51 2.75
N ILE A 55 10.22 6.14 3.31
CA ILE A 55 11.52 6.68 2.86
C ILE A 55 11.83 6.25 1.41
N LYS A 56 11.53 5.00 1.04
CA LYS A 56 11.60 4.51 -0.35
C LYS A 56 10.79 5.37 -1.30
N GLN A 57 9.56 5.72 -0.94
CA GLN A 57 8.71 6.55 -1.77
C GLN A 57 9.30 7.95 -2.02
N ILE A 58 9.94 8.54 -1.01
CA ILE A 58 10.63 9.85 -1.11
C ILE A 58 11.83 9.77 -2.03
N VAL A 59 12.68 8.74 -1.88
CA VAL A 59 13.87 8.56 -2.73
C VAL A 59 13.45 8.32 -4.18
N VAL A 60 12.47 7.45 -4.42
CA VAL A 60 12.02 7.10 -5.78
C VAL A 60 11.30 8.26 -6.47
N ARG A 61 10.45 9.01 -5.76
CA ARG A 61 9.71 10.13 -6.37
C ARG A 61 10.43 11.47 -6.29
N SER A 62 11.52 11.53 -5.52
CA SER A 62 12.23 12.77 -5.24
C SER A 62 11.32 13.87 -4.70
N ASP A 63 10.32 13.53 -3.89
CA ASP A 63 9.35 14.48 -3.34
C ASP A 63 9.12 14.25 -1.84
N GLU A 64 9.35 15.28 -1.04
CA GLU A 64 9.15 15.27 0.41
C GLU A 64 7.69 15.57 0.81
N ASN A 65 6.89 16.14 -0.10
CA ASN A 65 5.48 16.43 0.15
C ASN A 65 4.64 15.17 0.44
N ILE A 66 5.14 14.01 0.00
CA ILE A 66 4.57 12.69 0.27
C ILE A 66 4.42 12.43 1.76
N ILE A 67 5.34 12.92 2.59
CA ILE A 67 5.25 12.77 4.05
C ILE A 67 4.05 13.55 4.59
N TYR A 68 3.81 14.76 4.06
CA TYR A 68 2.67 15.57 4.49
C TYR A 68 1.35 14.92 4.06
N ASP A 69 1.23 14.41 2.84
CA ASP A 69 0.02 13.72 2.39
C ASP A 69 -0.23 12.41 3.15
N THR A 70 0.85 11.67 3.45
CA THR A 70 0.75 10.34 4.10
C THR A 70 0.58 10.43 5.62
N LEU A 71 1.17 11.45 6.27
CA LEU A 71 1.15 11.62 7.73
C LEU A 71 0.19 12.71 8.25
N LYS A 72 -0.07 13.79 7.47
CA LYS A 72 -1.05 14.84 7.83
C LYS A 72 -2.38 14.74 7.08
N GLY A 73 -2.48 13.93 6.03
CA GLY A 73 -3.77 13.53 5.49
C GLY A 73 -4.65 12.94 6.61
N PRO A 74 -5.99 13.06 6.54
CA PRO A 74 -6.86 12.58 7.61
C PRO A 74 -6.43 11.16 7.95
N ILE A 75 -5.96 10.99 9.20
CA ILE A 75 -5.61 9.70 9.79
C ILE A 75 -6.65 8.74 9.25
N PRO A 76 -6.28 7.64 8.56
CA PRO A 76 -7.26 6.63 8.23
C PRO A 76 -7.75 6.12 9.58
N SER A 77 -8.85 6.72 10.04
CA SER A 77 -9.65 6.27 11.15
C SER A 77 -9.76 4.77 10.95
N GLN A 78 -9.31 4.02 11.94
CA GLN A 78 -9.40 2.57 12.02
C GLN A 78 -10.61 2.09 11.21
N GLY A 79 -10.37 1.46 10.05
CA GLY A 79 -11.46 0.95 9.21
C GLY A 79 -11.34 1.13 7.71
N ARG A 80 -10.52 2.05 7.18
CA ARG A 80 -10.23 2.07 5.73
C ARG A 80 -9.05 1.17 5.41
N LYS A 81 -9.33 -0.13 5.24
CA LYS A 81 -8.54 -1.02 4.39
C LYS A 81 -8.69 -0.57 2.93
N GLY A 82 -8.15 0.61 2.59
CA GLY A 82 -7.70 0.83 1.22
C GLY A 82 -6.52 -0.12 0.99
N PRO A 83 -6.32 -0.67 -0.22
CA PRO A 83 -5.21 -1.56 -0.47
C PRO A 83 -3.92 -0.82 -0.13
N PHE A 84 -3.31 -1.21 0.99
CA PHE A 84 -1.92 -0.90 1.28
C PHE A 84 -1.16 -1.64 0.19
N PHE A 85 -0.66 -0.91 -0.80
CA PHE A 85 0.20 -1.51 -1.80
C PHE A 85 1.52 -1.85 -1.09
N GLU A 86 1.62 -3.10 -0.62
CA GLU A 86 2.90 -3.72 -0.31
C GLU A 86 3.69 -3.70 -1.63
N ILE A 87 4.63 -2.78 -1.73
CA ILE A 87 5.56 -2.74 -2.86
C ILE A 87 6.54 -3.88 -2.60
N ASP A 88 6.19 -5.07 -3.07
CA ASP A 88 7.11 -6.20 -3.16
C ASP A 88 8.28 -5.81 -4.07
N ASP A 89 9.50 -6.16 -3.64
CA ASP A 89 10.74 -5.48 -4.05
C ASP A 89 11.28 -5.95 -5.42
N ASP A 90 10.62 -6.91 -6.08
CA ASP A 90 11.19 -7.62 -7.23
C ASP A 90 10.51 -7.36 -8.59
N ASP A 91 9.54 -6.44 -8.68
CA ASP A 91 8.85 -6.21 -9.96
C ASP A 91 8.64 -4.73 -10.30
N TYR A 92 9.57 -4.20 -11.11
CA TYR A 92 9.52 -2.83 -11.63
C TYR A 92 8.62 -2.65 -12.85
N THR A 93 7.98 -3.71 -13.33
CA THR A 93 7.17 -3.62 -14.54
C THR A 93 5.84 -2.96 -14.20
N LEU A 94 5.57 -1.78 -14.78
CA LEU A 94 4.31 -1.05 -14.61
C LEU A 94 3.08 -1.94 -14.88
N LYS A 95 3.24 -2.87 -15.83
CA LYS A 95 2.25 -3.90 -16.19
C LYS A 95 1.87 -4.78 -15.00
N ASN A 96 2.85 -5.34 -14.29
CA ASN A 96 2.57 -6.30 -13.20
C ASN A 96 1.94 -5.60 -11.99
N LYS A 97 2.31 -4.33 -11.73
CA LYS A 97 1.65 -3.51 -10.69
C LYS A 97 0.21 -3.17 -11.03
N VAL A 98 -0.06 -2.80 -12.27
CA VAL A 98 -1.42 -2.53 -12.75
C VAL A 98 -2.26 -3.81 -12.72
N ASP A 99 -1.70 -4.93 -13.16
CA ASP A 99 -2.36 -6.24 -13.14
C ASP A 99 -2.70 -6.67 -11.70
N HIS A 100 -1.78 -6.49 -10.75
CA HIS A 100 -2.04 -6.75 -9.33
C HIS A 100 -3.12 -5.83 -8.75
N ALA A 101 -3.05 -4.52 -9.04
CA ALA A 101 -4.04 -3.55 -8.57
C ALA A 101 -5.45 -3.86 -9.11
N ILE A 102 -5.55 -4.20 -10.40
CA ILE A 102 -6.81 -4.59 -11.04
C ILE A 102 -7.34 -5.87 -10.41
N SER A 103 -6.48 -6.88 -10.23
CA SER A 103 -6.84 -8.16 -9.60
C SER A 103 -7.44 -7.97 -8.20
N GLU A 104 -6.83 -7.14 -7.36
CA GLU A 104 -7.33 -6.88 -6.00
C GLU A 104 -8.67 -6.15 -6.00
N VAL A 105 -8.84 -5.16 -6.88
CA VAL A 105 -10.11 -4.44 -7.02
C VAL A 105 -11.21 -5.36 -7.54
N GLU A 106 -10.93 -6.19 -8.54
CA GLU A 106 -11.89 -7.16 -9.09
C GLU A 106 -12.30 -8.19 -8.02
N LYS A 107 -11.33 -8.75 -7.29
CA LYS A 107 -11.60 -9.69 -6.19
C LYS A 107 -12.51 -9.07 -5.14
N MET A 108 -12.21 -7.84 -4.70
CA MET A 108 -13.03 -7.10 -3.74
C MET A 108 -14.46 -6.88 -4.24
N MET A 109 -14.63 -6.46 -5.50
CA MET A 109 -15.95 -6.22 -6.09
C MET A 109 -16.76 -7.52 -6.19
N ILE A 110 -16.13 -8.61 -6.61
CA ILE A 110 -16.76 -9.92 -6.74
C ILE A 110 -17.23 -10.43 -5.37
N THR A 111 -16.36 -10.41 -4.36
CA THR A 111 -16.71 -10.83 -3.00
C THR A 111 -17.86 -9.99 -2.44
N LYS A 112 -17.84 -8.67 -2.65
CA LYS A 112 -18.91 -7.77 -2.19
C LYS A 112 -20.24 -8.05 -2.88
N ALA A 113 -20.24 -8.34 -4.18
CA ALA A 113 -21.44 -8.70 -4.93
C ALA A 113 -22.00 -10.07 -4.53
N LEU A 114 -21.12 -11.05 -4.26
CA LEU A 114 -21.52 -12.37 -3.76
C LEU A 114 -22.19 -12.24 -2.39
N HIS A 115 -21.60 -11.52 -1.43
CA HIS A 115 -22.24 -11.32 -0.12
C HIS A 115 -23.57 -10.56 -0.23
N LYS A 116 -23.64 -9.49 -1.04
CA LYS A 116 -24.90 -8.73 -1.24
C LYS A 116 -26.04 -9.57 -1.83
N THR A 117 -25.72 -10.65 -2.54
CA THR A 117 -26.69 -11.51 -3.20
C THR A 117 -26.88 -12.84 -2.48
N ASN A 118 -26.38 -12.97 -1.24
CA ASN A 118 -26.33 -14.23 -0.47
C ASN A 118 -25.76 -15.38 -1.30
N TRP A 119 -24.62 -15.14 -1.96
CA TRP A 119 -23.91 -16.09 -2.82
C TRP A 119 -24.71 -16.58 -4.04
N ASN A 120 -25.77 -15.87 -4.43
CA ASN A 120 -26.46 -16.15 -5.68
C ASN A 120 -25.63 -15.66 -6.87
N ARG A 121 -24.80 -16.56 -7.40
CA ARG A 121 -23.84 -16.30 -8.49
C ARG A 121 -24.50 -15.71 -9.76
N ARG A 122 -25.75 -16.09 -10.09
CA ARG A 122 -26.45 -15.49 -11.24
C ARG A 122 -26.81 -14.03 -10.98
N LYS A 123 -27.34 -13.71 -9.80
CA LYS A 123 -27.65 -12.33 -9.41
C LYS A 123 -26.39 -11.49 -9.24
N ALA A 124 -25.31 -12.06 -8.70
CA ALA A 124 -24.03 -11.38 -8.58
C ALA A 124 -23.44 -11.01 -9.94
N ALA A 125 -23.53 -11.91 -10.93
CA ALA A 125 -23.05 -11.65 -12.29
C ALA A 125 -23.81 -10.48 -12.94
N VAL A 126 -25.13 -10.44 -12.79
CA VAL A 126 -25.97 -9.32 -13.25
C VAL A 126 -25.62 -8.02 -12.51
N LEU A 127 -25.40 -8.07 -11.20
CA LEU A 127 -25.06 -6.90 -10.39
C LEU A 127 -23.67 -6.31 -10.75
N LEU A 128 -22.73 -7.17 -11.16
CA LEU A 128 -21.40 -6.78 -11.60
C LEU A 128 -21.33 -6.45 -13.10
N ASP A 129 -22.44 -6.59 -13.82
CA ASP A 129 -22.52 -6.42 -15.28
C ASP A 129 -21.49 -7.27 -16.05
N ILE A 130 -21.31 -8.53 -15.63
CA ILE A 130 -20.43 -9.49 -16.30
C ILE A 130 -21.15 -10.78 -16.63
N SER A 131 -20.61 -11.52 -17.61
CA SER A 131 -21.17 -12.84 -17.94
C SER A 131 -21.07 -13.80 -16.75
N TYR A 132 -22.08 -14.65 -16.57
CA TYR A 132 -22.08 -15.69 -15.54
C TYR A 132 -20.83 -16.58 -15.63
N ARG A 133 -20.40 -16.90 -16.85
CA ARG A 133 -19.19 -17.69 -17.11
C ARG A 133 -17.93 -16.97 -16.63
N SER A 134 -17.80 -15.67 -16.91
CA SER A 134 -16.67 -14.84 -16.47
C SER A 134 -16.60 -14.77 -14.94
N LEU A 135 -17.75 -14.62 -14.28
CA LEU A 135 -17.81 -14.64 -12.81
C LEU A 135 -17.29 -15.97 -12.24
N LEU A 136 -17.73 -17.11 -12.79
CA LEU A 136 -17.28 -18.42 -12.33
C LEU A 136 -15.77 -18.62 -12.48
N TYR A 137 -15.19 -18.16 -13.60
CA TYR A 137 -13.74 -18.19 -13.79
C TYR A 137 -13.02 -17.34 -12.75
N LYS A 138 -13.45 -16.09 -12.54
CA LYS A 138 -12.81 -15.18 -11.58
C LYS A 138 -12.94 -15.66 -10.13
N ILE A 139 -14.05 -16.30 -9.75
CA ILE A 139 -14.19 -16.93 -8.43
C ILE A 139 -13.16 -18.04 -8.22
N LYS A 140 -12.95 -18.88 -9.25
CA LYS A 140 -11.96 -19.96 -9.21
C LYS A 140 -10.53 -19.41 -9.18
N ASP A 141 -10.25 -18.43 -10.02
CA ASP A 141 -8.91 -17.84 -10.20
C ASP A 141 -8.45 -17.10 -8.94
N TYR A 142 -9.33 -16.29 -8.35
CA TYR A 142 -9.07 -15.58 -7.10
C TYR A 142 -9.27 -16.40 -5.83
N LYS A 143 -9.60 -17.70 -5.98
CA LYS A 143 -9.86 -18.64 -4.88
C LYS A 143 -10.82 -18.04 -3.84
N ILE A 144 -11.91 -17.45 -4.30
CA ILE A 144 -12.93 -16.85 -3.43
C ILE A 144 -13.80 -18.00 -2.89
N ILE A 145 -13.66 -18.26 -1.59
CA ILE A 145 -14.37 -19.32 -0.86
C ILE A 145 -15.41 -18.65 0.05
N ASP A 146 -16.55 -19.32 0.26
CA ASP A 146 -17.61 -18.93 1.21
C ASP A 146 -17.17 -19.14 2.67
#